data_AF-A0A285BCL4-F1
#
_entry.id   AF-A0A285BCL4-F1
#
_cell.length_a   1.000
_cell.length_b   1.000
_cell.length_c   1.000
_cell.angle_alpha   90.00
_cell.angle_beta   90.00
_cell.angle_gamma   90.00
#
_symmetry.space_group_name_H-M   'P 1'
#
loop_
_entity.id
_entity.type
_entity.pdbx_description
1 polymer ?
#
loop_
_entity_poly.entity_id
_entity_poly.type
_entity_poly.pdbx_seq_one_letter_code
_entity_poly.pdbx_strand_id
1 'polypeptide(L)'
;MNALVLWEISRKQDYIFSSNRLKENIGASFIIEEIVEELPMEIEEDYSKNVVYNGGGGSLYNFEAVDKAKEFVSKISKEILKSYPGIEVFFVIQEYDVEEDRVIDKIDESYHKLAVKKNRRMYSGIQNSFGIETVCRATGLPAEYKDEEDRYISKEIKVKIDSAKDKRSKKFDKLLPSNIKSIREFDDLSKGDKNYLAVVHIDGNRMGEKFNELKTCFKYEDGNYKKTNEEYLVALKKFSKNVKEIFENAFKEMTSVIEKNRDNLKDDTKIDEDKFPVIPIIVAGDDVTYVTNGKIGIESARVFLEYLNDKEIELYKGKKIKLNACAGVAIVRISYPFAKAYQLAEDLCSNAKRKIIKDYYNEDKDFSLIDWHIEQGELSGTIADIREKFYKTLDGKELYMRPLYMNNNEKEVWTSYKNFKEAYKNISDKEIYEKKIPRSKLKQLRDVLKEGEKETERFLKVNNLENCFSRLEGTTGDFCFYNDKCMYYDAIEIMDLFINDLKGDKNGKV
;
A
#
# COMPACT_ATOMS: atom_id res chain seq x y z
N MET A 1 15.34 11.76 -35.60
CA MET A 1 14.26 11.87 -34.61
C MET A 1 14.47 10.85 -33.53
N ASN A 2 14.40 11.29 -32.28
CA ASN A 2 14.42 10.42 -31.11
C ASN A 2 13.00 9.89 -30.83
N ALA A 3 12.90 8.90 -29.96
CA ALA A 3 11.63 8.34 -29.56
C ALA A 3 11.58 8.02 -28.06
N LEU A 4 10.52 8.47 -27.42
CA LEU A 4 10.13 8.01 -26.09
C LEU A 4 9.22 6.80 -26.24
N VAL A 5 9.46 5.77 -25.42
CA VAL A 5 8.53 4.64 -25.25
C VAL A 5 7.99 4.69 -23.83
N LEU A 6 6.72 5.03 -23.71
CA LEU A 6 5.98 4.93 -22.46
C LEU A 6 5.12 3.67 -22.51
N TRP A 7 5.19 2.85 -21.48
CA TRP A 7 4.36 1.65 -21.40
C TRP A 7 3.92 1.35 -19.98
N GLU A 8 2.77 0.67 -19.86
CA GLU A 8 2.15 0.32 -18.59
C GLU A 8 1.39 -1.00 -18.71
N ILE A 9 1.54 -1.86 -17.70
CA ILE A 9 0.69 -3.02 -17.44
C ILE A 9 -0.62 -2.49 -16.86
N SER A 10 -1.70 -2.68 -17.59
CA SER A 10 -3.03 -2.29 -17.13
C SER A 10 -3.59 -3.32 -16.16
N ARG A 11 -4.45 -2.86 -15.24
CA ARG A 11 -5.19 -3.74 -14.32
C ARG A 11 -4.28 -4.71 -13.55
N LYS A 12 -3.07 -4.25 -13.19
CA LYS A 12 -2.10 -5.01 -12.39
C LYS A 12 -2.73 -5.57 -11.11
N GLN A 13 -3.61 -4.80 -10.46
CA GLN A 13 -4.36 -5.22 -9.28
C GLN A 13 -5.28 -6.40 -9.60
N ASP A 14 -6.14 -6.30 -10.63
CA ASP A 14 -7.01 -7.40 -11.05
C ASP A 14 -6.21 -8.66 -11.38
N TYR A 15 -5.05 -8.51 -12.04
CA TYR A 15 -4.18 -9.63 -12.37
C TYR A 15 -3.61 -10.30 -11.10
N ILE A 16 -3.11 -9.53 -10.14
CA ILE A 16 -2.55 -10.03 -8.87
C ILE A 16 -3.64 -10.65 -8.00
N PHE A 17 -4.81 -10.03 -7.91
CA PHE A 17 -5.83 -10.36 -6.92
C PHE A 17 -7.01 -11.16 -7.49
N SER A 18 -6.93 -11.62 -8.74
CA SER A 18 -7.93 -12.51 -9.37
C SER A 18 -8.14 -13.83 -8.62
N SER A 19 -7.20 -14.23 -7.76
CA SER A 19 -7.29 -15.46 -6.96
C SER A 19 -7.29 -15.19 -5.45
N ASN A 20 -7.94 -16.09 -4.72
CA ASN A 20 -7.88 -16.13 -3.26
C ASN A 20 -6.67 -16.93 -2.75
N ARG A 21 -5.83 -17.47 -3.64
CA ARG A 21 -4.66 -18.28 -3.25
C ARG A 21 -3.40 -17.44 -3.25
N LEU A 22 -2.74 -17.40 -2.09
CA LEU A 22 -1.51 -16.64 -1.90
C LEU A 22 -0.43 -16.98 -2.95
N LYS A 23 -0.18 -18.26 -3.22
CA LYS A 23 0.84 -18.69 -4.21
C LYS A 23 0.59 -18.08 -5.59
N GLU A 24 -0.68 -18.01 -6.01
CA GLU A 24 -1.08 -17.42 -7.29
C GLU A 24 -0.88 -15.90 -7.28
N ASN A 25 -1.19 -15.23 -6.17
CA ASN A 25 -1.06 -13.77 -6.02
C ASN A 25 0.41 -13.32 -5.92
N ILE A 26 1.24 -14.05 -5.16
CA ILE A 26 2.69 -13.85 -5.10
C ILE A 26 3.30 -14.04 -6.50
N GLY A 27 2.95 -15.14 -7.17
CA GLY A 27 3.45 -15.41 -8.51
C GLY A 27 3.08 -14.33 -9.53
N ALA A 28 1.84 -13.83 -9.46
CA ALA A 28 1.38 -12.73 -10.29
C ALA A 28 2.16 -11.42 -10.04
N SER A 29 2.46 -11.12 -8.78
CA SER A 29 3.31 -9.99 -8.42
C SER A 29 4.73 -10.14 -8.99
N PHE A 30 5.32 -11.33 -8.86
CA PHE A 30 6.68 -11.61 -9.35
C PHE A 30 6.75 -11.43 -10.86
N ILE A 31 5.70 -11.89 -11.57
CA ILE A 31 5.56 -11.71 -13.03
C ILE A 31 5.52 -10.23 -13.40
N ILE A 32 4.72 -9.41 -12.71
CA ILE A 32 4.64 -7.97 -13.01
C ILE A 32 5.99 -7.29 -12.79
N GLU A 33 6.67 -7.63 -11.70
CA GLU A 33 8.00 -7.11 -11.41
C GLU A 33 9.01 -7.54 -12.48
N GLU A 34 9.05 -8.82 -12.83
CA GLU A 34 9.91 -9.39 -13.86
C GLU A 34 9.70 -8.70 -15.20
N ILE A 35 8.44 -8.55 -15.65
CA ILE A 35 8.12 -7.90 -16.92
C ILE A 35 8.62 -6.45 -16.98
N VAL A 36 8.52 -5.71 -15.87
CA VAL A 36 8.85 -4.28 -15.83
C VAL A 36 10.35 -4.03 -15.59
N GLU A 37 10.97 -4.82 -14.72
CA GLU A 37 12.33 -4.58 -14.24
C GLU A 37 13.40 -5.47 -14.88
N GLU A 38 13.08 -6.73 -15.24
CA GLU A 38 14.08 -7.72 -15.67
C GLU A 38 13.97 -8.07 -17.16
N LEU A 39 12.76 -8.38 -17.64
CA LEU A 39 12.48 -8.88 -19.00
C LEU A 39 13.11 -8.02 -20.12
N PRO A 40 13.07 -6.66 -20.07
CA PRO A 40 13.72 -5.86 -21.10
C PRO A 40 15.23 -6.14 -21.19
N MET A 41 15.91 -6.29 -20.05
CA MET A 41 17.34 -6.54 -20.01
C MET A 41 17.69 -7.99 -20.38
N GLU A 42 16.81 -8.95 -20.09
CA GLU A 42 16.98 -10.35 -20.50
C GLU A 42 16.88 -10.52 -22.02
N ILE A 43 16.02 -9.73 -22.67
CA ILE A 43 15.89 -9.73 -24.13
C ILE A 43 17.11 -9.05 -24.77
N GLU A 44 17.51 -7.88 -24.26
CA GLU A 44 18.67 -7.14 -24.76
C GLU A 44 19.25 -6.24 -23.66
N GLU A 45 20.46 -6.57 -23.19
CA GLU A 45 21.12 -5.91 -22.06
C GLU A 45 21.26 -4.38 -22.27
N ASP A 46 21.45 -3.97 -23.52
CA ASP A 46 21.61 -2.57 -23.91
C ASP A 46 20.36 -1.70 -23.64
N TYR A 47 19.17 -2.30 -23.52
CA TYR A 47 17.95 -1.54 -23.16
C TYR A 47 18.05 -0.87 -21.78
N SER A 48 18.91 -1.39 -20.88
CA SER A 48 19.20 -0.75 -19.59
C SER A 48 19.70 0.70 -19.72
N LYS A 49 20.40 1.02 -20.81
CA LYS A 49 20.92 2.37 -21.10
C LYS A 49 19.80 3.35 -21.46
N ASN A 50 18.71 2.85 -22.03
CA ASN A 50 17.58 3.64 -22.48
C ASN A 50 16.55 3.92 -21.38
N VAL A 51 16.62 3.24 -20.24
CA VAL A 51 15.68 3.42 -19.11
C VAL A 51 15.79 4.83 -18.55
N VAL A 52 14.67 5.57 -18.54
CA VAL A 52 14.50 6.81 -17.78
C VAL A 52 13.98 6.48 -16.39
N TYR A 53 12.88 5.74 -16.30
CA TYR A 53 12.43 5.14 -15.05
C TYR A 53 11.67 3.83 -15.33
N ASN A 54 11.66 2.92 -14.36
CA ASN A 54 10.85 1.71 -14.34
C ASN A 54 10.32 1.46 -12.93
N GLY A 55 9.04 1.08 -12.81
CA GLY A 55 8.41 0.82 -11.52
C GLY A 55 6.90 1.00 -11.56
N GLY A 56 6.22 0.54 -10.51
CA GLY A 56 4.78 0.74 -10.33
C GLY A 56 3.88 0.09 -11.40
N GLY A 57 4.42 -0.81 -12.23
CA GLY A 57 3.69 -1.40 -13.37
C GLY A 57 3.87 -0.65 -14.69
N GLY A 58 4.76 0.34 -14.77
CA GLY A 58 5.07 1.04 -16.02
C GLY A 58 6.53 1.45 -16.15
N SER A 59 6.91 1.98 -17.31
CA SER A 59 8.25 2.53 -17.52
C SER A 59 8.28 3.57 -18.64
N LEU A 60 9.33 4.37 -18.63
CA LEU A 60 9.68 5.28 -19.71
C LEU A 60 11.09 4.98 -20.20
N TYR A 61 11.23 4.80 -21.50
CA TYR A 61 12.50 4.62 -22.19
C TYR A 61 12.72 5.74 -23.21
N ASN A 62 13.98 6.13 -23.41
CA ASN A 62 14.38 7.10 -24.42
C ASN A 62 15.36 6.46 -25.41
N PHE A 63 15.02 6.47 -26.70
CA PHE A 63 15.81 5.93 -27.80
C PHE A 63 16.27 7.02 -28.75
N GLU A 64 17.52 6.93 -29.21
CA GLU A 64 18.11 7.83 -30.19
C GLU A 64 17.53 7.68 -31.61
N ALA A 65 16.79 6.59 -31.86
CA ALA A 65 16.17 6.32 -33.16
C ALA A 65 14.80 5.66 -32.99
N VAL A 66 13.83 6.13 -33.78
CA VAL A 66 12.46 5.60 -33.82
C VAL A 66 12.42 4.10 -34.15
N ASP A 67 13.29 3.63 -35.05
CA ASP A 67 13.30 2.22 -35.45
C ASP A 67 13.72 1.30 -34.30
N LYS A 68 14.67 1.74 -33.46
CA LYS A 68 15.05 1.01 -32.22
C LYS A 68 13.89 0.96 -31.23
N ALA A 69 13.13 2.05 -31.09
CA ALA A 69 11.94 2.06 -30.23
C ALA A 69 10.85 1.10 -30.74
N LYS A 70 10.63 1.03 -32.07
CA LYS A 70 9.69 0.07 -32.67
C LYS A 70 10.15 -1.38 -32.48
N GLU A 71 11.44 -1.64 -32.65
CA GLU A 71 12.04 -2.95 -32.42
C GLU A 71 11.86 -3.39 -30.96
N PHE A 72 12.18 -2.50 -30.00
CA PHE A 72 11.94 -2.71 -28.58
C PHE A 72 10.48 -3.09 -28.31
N VAL A 73 9.52 -2.25 -28.73
CA VAL A 73 8.09 -2.52 -28.50
C VAL A 73 7.67 -3.85 -29.11
N SER A 74 8.13 -4.17 -30.32
CA SER A 74 7.82 -5.43 -31.00
C SER A 74 8.37 -6.65 -30.25
N LYS A 75 9.63 -6.62 -29.82
CA LYS A 75 10.27 -7.72 -29.07
C LYS A 75 9.58 -7.93 -27.71
N ILE A 76 9.45 -6.87 -26.91
CA ILE A 76 8.86 -6.95 -25.56
C ILE A 76 7.39 -7.39 -25.63
N SER A 77 6.57 -6.75 -26.46
CA SER A 77 5.14 -7.09 -26.54
C SER A 77 4.91 -8.52 -27.03
N LYS A 78 5.70 -9.01 -27.99
CA LYS A 78 5.62 -10.39 -28.48
C LYS A 78 5.97 -11.41 -27.40
N GLU A 79 6.97 -11.12 -26.57
CA GLU A 79 7.34 -12.00 -25.46
C GLU A 79 6.25 -12.02 -24.39
N ILE A 80 5.71 -10.86 -24.03
CA ILE A 80 4.60 -10.76 -23.06
C ILE A 80 3.38 -11.56 -23.51
N LEU A 81 2.96 -11.39 -24.76
CA LEU A 81 1.80 -12.09 -25.32
C LEU A 81 1.97 -13.62 -25.36
N LYS A 82 3.20 -14.13 -25.46
CA LYS A 82 3.49 -15.56 -25.54
C LYS A 82 3.60 -16.23 -24.16
N SER A 83 4.33 -15.56 -23.27
CA SER A 83 4.84 -16.15 -22.04
C SER A 83 4.02 -15.77 -20.81
N TYR A 84 3.28 -14.66 -20.87
CA TYR A 84 2.56 -14.10 -19.72
C TYR A 84 1.06 -13.91 -20.02
N PRO A 85 0.29 -15.01 -20.16
CA PRO A 85 -1.14 -14.92 -20.40
C PRO A 85 -1.86 -14.17 -19.28
N GLY A 86 -2.92 -13.43 -19.65
CA GLY A 86 -3.70 -12.58 -18.74
C GLY A 86 -3.11 -11.19 -18.50
N ILE A 87 -1.85 -10.93 -18.85
CA ILE A 87 -1.25 -9.59 -18.77
C ILE A 87 -1.76 -8.73 -19.93
N GLU A 88 -2.33 -7.58 -19.59
CA GLU A 88 -2.69 -6.54 -20.55
C GLU A 88 -1.66 -5.41 -20.48
N VAL A 89 -1.05 -5.08 -21.62
CA VAL A 89 0.01 -4.08 -21.68
C VAL A 89 -0.24 -3.07 -22.79
N PHE A 90 0.01 -1.79 -22.50
CA PHE A 90 -0.16 -0.70 -23.46
C PHE A 90 1.16 0.03 -23.68
N PHE A 91 1.55 0.15 -24.95
CA PHE A 91 2.72 0.92 -25.38
C PHE A 91 2.30 2.18 -26.14
N VAL A 92 3.05 3.25 -25.95
CA VAL A 92 3.02 4.49 -26.73
C VAL A 92 4.44 4.81 -27.18
N ILE A 93 4.61 5.02 -28.48
CA ILE A 93 5.84 5.59 -29.06
C ILE A 93 5.54 7.06 -29.35
N GLN A 94 6.38 7.94 -28.82
CA GLN A 94 6.31 9.38 -29.05
C GLN A 94 7.61 9.83 -29.70
N GLU A 95 7.54 10.18 -30.98
CA GLU A 95 8.65 10.76 -31.72
C GLU A 95 8.83 12.23 -31.33
N TYR A 96 10.08 12.68 -31.30
CA TYR A 96 10.42 14.08 -31.05
C TYR A 96 11.78 14.47 -31.65
N ASP A 97 11.92 15.74 -31.96
CA ASP A 97 13.19 16.35 -32.34
C ASP A 97 13.93 16.86 -31.11
N VAL A 98 15.18 16.43 -30.93
CA VAL A 98 15.97 16.78 -29.74
C VAL A 98 16.36 18.25 -29.72
N GLU A 99 16.49 18.86 -30.89
CA GLU A 99 16.95 20.25 -31.04
C GLU A 99 15.78 21.26 -30.99
N GLU A 100 14.55 20.82 -31.24
CA GLU A 100 13.38 21.70 -31.38
C GLU A 100 12.24 21.40 -30.39
N ASP A 101 12.08 20.15 -29.95
CA ASP A 101 10.99 19.77 -29.04
C ASP A 101 11.43 19.76 -27.57
N ARG A 102 10.50 20.17 -26.69
CA ARG A 102 10.66 20.00 -25.24
C ARG A 102 10.25 18.59 -24.84
N VAL A 103 11.19 17.79 -24.33
CA VAL A 103 10.93 16.40 -23.92
C VAL A 103 9.87 16.32 -22.81
N ILE A 104 9.77 17.37 -21.97
CA ILE A 104 8.77 17.48 -20.91
C ILE A 104 7.36 17.40 -21.49
N ASP A 105 7.07 18.16 -22.55
CA ASP A 105 5.76 18.15 -23.20
C ASP A 105 5.49 16.80 -23.88
N LYS A 106 6.51 16.23 -24.53
CA LYS A 106 6.40 14.93 -25.21
C LYS A 106 6.11 13.80 -24.23
N ILE A 107 6.63 13.86 -23.01
CA ILE A 107 6.28 12.92 -21.93
C ILE A 107 4.80 13.09 -21.53
N ASP A 108 4.33 14.32 -21.35
CA ASP A 108 2.93 14.59 -21.01
C ASP A 108 1.95 14.16 -22.13
N GLU A 109 2.30 14.43 -23.38
CA GLU A 109 1.60 13.91 -24.56
C GLU A 109 1.56 12.37 -24.56
N SER A 110 2.65 11.72 -24.18
CA SER A 110 2.74 10.25 -24.12
C SER A 110 1.77 9.69 -23.08
N TYR A 111 1.70 10.28 -21.89
CA TYR A 111 0.73 9.89 -20.86
C TYR A 111 -0.71 10.12 -21.31
N HIS A 112 -0.99 11.24 -21.99
CA HIS A 112 -2.32 11.50 -22.52
C HIS A 112 -2.72 10.46 -23.58
N LYS A 113 -1.82 10.15 -24.53
CA LYS A 113 -2.01 9.10 -25.54
C LYS A 113 -2.23 7.72 -24.89
N LEU A 114 -1.47 7.41 -23.83
CA LEU A 114 -1.60 6.15 -23.09
C LEU A 114 -2.98 6.05 -22.42
N ALA A 115 -3.44 7.12 -21.77
CA ALA A 115 -4.76 7.18 -21.14
C ALA A 115 -5.88 6.99 -22.17
N VAL A 116 -5.80 7.65 -23.33
CA VAL A 116 -6.75 7.46 -24.44
C VAL A 116 -6.75 6.00 -24.92
N LYS A 117 -5.58 5.36 -25.03
CA LYS A 117 -5.45 3.96 -25.45
C LYS A 117 -6.07 3.00 -24.43
N LYS A 118 -5.82 3.22 -23.14
CA LYS A 118 -6.39 2.46 -22.01
C LYS A 118 -7.92 2.57 -21.92
N ASN A 119 -8.48 3.72 -22.32
CA ASN A 119 -9.94 3.91 -22.37
C ASN A 119 -10.56 3.24 -23.60
N ARG A 120 -9.92 3.33 -24.76
CA ARG A 120 -10.45 2.74 -26.01
C ARG A 120 -10.35 1.22 -26.07
N ARG A 121 -9.28 0.64 -25.51
CA ARG A 121 -9.04 -0.83 -25.46
C ARG A 121 -9.21 -1.55 -26.81
N MET A 122 -8.91 -0.84 -27.90
CA MET A 122 -9.25 -1.27 -29.28
C MET A 122 -8.68 -2.64 -29.66
N TYR A 123 -7.52 -3.00 -29.11
CA TYR A 123 -6.82 -4.26 -29.39
C TYR A 123 -6.75 -5.19 -28.17
N SER A 124 -7.59 -4.94 -27.15
CA SER A 124 -7.62 -5.74 -25.92
C SER A 124 -8.60 -6.92 -26.01
N GLY A 125 -9.41 -7.00 -27.07
CA GLY A 125 -10.35 -8.09 -27.26
C GLY A 125 -9.63 -9.39 -27.62
N ILE A 126 -9.82 -10.42 -26.82
CA ILE A 126 -9.30 -11.77 -27.06
C ILE A 126 -10.45 -12.77 -27.16
N GLN A 127 -10.32 -13.75 -28.04
CA GLN A 127 -11.23 -14.90 -28.05
C GLN A 127 -10.94 -15.73 -26.81
N ASN A 128 -11.82 -15.66 -25.81
CA ASN A 128 -11.59 -16.34 -24.54
C ASN A 128 -11.77 -17.86 -24.62
N SER A 129 -12.77 -18.35 -25.35
CA SER A 129 -13.10 -19.78 -25.42
C SER A 129 -13.94 -20.07 -26.67
N PHE A 130 -13.90 -21.29 -27.18
CA PHE A 130 -14.78 -21.77 -28.25
C PHE A 130 -16.03 -22.50 -27.72
N GLY A 131 -16.21 -22.57 -26.39
CA GLY A 131 -17.37 -23.17 -25.73
C GLY A 131 -17.33 -24.70 -25.63
N ILE A 132 -16.19 -25.31 -25.93
CA ILE A 132 -15.97 -26.77 -25.88
C ILE A 132 -14.95 -27.18 -24.83
N GLU A 133 -14.27 -26.21 -24.22
CA GLU A 133 -13.20 -26.41 -23.26
C GLU A 133 -13.74 -26.51 -21.84
N THR A 134 -13.00 -27.20 -20.98
CA THR A 134 -13.20 -27.07 -19.53
C THR A 134 -12.69 -25.71 -19.08
N VAL A 135 -13.44 -25.01 -18.23
CA VAL A 135 -13.11 -23.66 -17.77
C VAL A 135 -12.32 -23.70 -16.46
N CYS A 136 -11.24 -22.93 -16.39
CA CYS A 136 -10.55 -22.64 -15.15
C CYS A 136 -11.42 -21.76 -14.26
N ARG A 137 -11.79 -22.23 -13.08
CA ARG A 137 -12.66 -21.48 -12.15
C ARG A 137 -12.06 -20.17 -11.64
N ALA A 138 -10.73 -20.06 -11.60
CA ALA A 138 -10.05 -18.87 -11.10
C ALA A 138 -10.04 -17.72 -12.12
N THR A 139 -9.76 -18.01 -13.39
CA THR A 139 -9.59 -16.96 -14.42
C THR A 139 -10.73 -16.90 -15.44
N GLY A 140 -11.60 -17.91 -15.50
CA GLY A 140 -12.61 -18.05 -16.55
C GLY A 140 -12.04 -18.43 -17.92
N LEU A 141 -10.72 -18.63 -18.04
CA LEU A 141 -10.05 -19.05 -19.28
C LEU A 141 -10.11 -20.58 -19.45
N PRO A 142 -9.92 -21.10 -20.67
CA PRO A 142 -9.77 -22.52 -20.94
C PRO A 142 -8.68 -23.15 -20.07
N ALA A 143 -8.99 -24.29 -19.47
CA ALA A 143 -8.04 -25.07 -18.71
C ALA A 143 -7.15 -25.88 -19.66
N GLU A 144 -5.84 -25.78 -19.46
CA GLU A 144 -4.82 -26.52 -20.21
C GLU A 144 -4.10 -27.55 -19.32
N TYR A 145 -4.14 -27.36 -18.01
CA TYR A 145 -3.39 -28.16 -17.05
C TYR A 145 -4.27 -28.60 -15.88
N LYS A 146 -3.78 -29.59 -15.14
CA LYS A 146 -4.22 -29.95 -13.80
C LYS A 146 -3.12 -29.62 -12.81
N ASP A 147 -3.47 -28.99 -11.70
CA ASP A 147 -2.49 -28.71 -10.64
C ASP A 147 -2.33 -29.89 -9.67
N GLU A 148 -1.52 -29.71 -8.62
CA GLU A 148 -1.24 -30.74 -7.60
C GLU A 148 -2.49 -31.17 -6.82
N GLU A 149 -3.56 -30.38 -6.85
CA GLU A 149 -4.86 -30.68 -6.23
C GLU A 149 -5.90 -31.17 -7.25
N ASP A 150 -5.45 -31.61 -8.43
CA ASP A 150 -6.27 -32.07 -9.56
C ASP A 150 -7.28 -31.02 -10.07
N ARG A 151 -7.04 -29.72 -9.81
CA ARG A 151 -7.88 -28.63 -10.31
C ARG A 151 -7.55 -28.34 -11.76
N TYR A 152 -8.58 -28.20 -12.60
CA TYR A 152 -8.45 -27.69 -13.96
C TYR A 152 -8.05 -26.21 -13.93
N ILE A 153 -6.83 -25.91 -14.37
CA ILE A 153 -6.25 -24.57 -14.35
C ILE A 153 -5.84 -24.11 -15.74
N SER A 154 -5.96 -22.80 -15.97
CA SER A 154 -5.51 -22.14 -17.20
C SER A 154 -4.00 -21.99 -17.21
N LYS A 155 -3.42 -21.72 -18.40
CA LYS A 155 -2.00 -21.40 -18.54
C LYS A 155 -1.58 -20.21 -17.65
N GLU A 156 -2.46 -19.23 -17.47
CA GLU A 156 -2.22 -18.09 -16.56
C GLU A 156 -1.96 -18.53 -15.13
N ILE A 157 -2.85 -19.35 -14.56
CA ILE A 157 -2.65 -19.85 -13.19
C ILE A 157 -1.40 -20.72 -13.09
N LYS A 158 -1.13 -21.54 -14.11
CA LYS A 158 0.07 -22.37 -14.16
C LYS A 158 1.34 -21.52 -14.09
N VAL A 159 1.45 -20.49 -14.93
CA VAL A 159 2.60 -19.56 -14.95
C VAL A 159 2.73 -18.82 -13.61
N LYS A 160 1.63 -18.37 -13.01
CA LYS A 160 1.66 -17.76 -11.65
C LYS A 160 2.23 -18.73 -10.61
N ILE A 161 1.75 -19.97 -10.57
CA ILE A 161 2.23 -20.99 -9.61
C ILE A 161 3.72 -21.29 -9.83
N ASP A 162 4.14 -21.45 -11.08
CA ASP A 162 5.53 -21.77 -11.42
C ASP A 162 6.46 -20.61 -11.06
N SER A 163 6.08 -19.36 -11.35
CA SER A 163 6.82 -18.18 -10.91
C SER A 163 6.96 -18.11 -9.38
N ALA A 164 5.92 -18.48 -8.62
CA ALA A 164 6.02 -18.51 -7.16
C ALA A 164 6.91 -19.65 -6.61
N LYS A 165 7.06 -20.76 -7.35
CA LYS A 165 7.87 -21.93 -6.95
C LYS A 165 9.34 -21.79 -7.34
N ASP A 166 9.59 -21.42 -8.59
CA ASP A 166 10.92 -21.50 -9.22
C ASP A 166 11.67 -20.17 -9.17
N LYS A 167 10.96 -19.04 -9.21
CA LYS A 167 11.53 -17.70 -9.20
C LYS A 167 11.31 -17.06 -7.84
N ARG A 168 12.18 -17.34 -6.88
CA ARG A 168 12.23 -16.53 -5.66
C ARG A 168 12.63 -15.12 -6.08
N SER A 169 11.73 -14.13 -5.99
CA SER A 169 12.04 -12.75 -6.39
C SER A 169 13.26 -12.26 -5.59
N LYS A 170 14.36 -12.01 -6.31
CA LYS A 170 15.60 -11.51 -5.71
C LYS A 170 15.36 -10.20 -4.98
N LYS A 171 14.39 -9.39 -5.41
CA LYS A 171 14.04 -8.13 -4.76
C LYS A 171 13.31 -8.39 -3.44
N PHE A 172 12.27 -9.23 -3.43
CA PHE A 172 11.54 -9.50 -2.19
C PHE A 172 12.42 -10.20 -1.15
N ASP A 173 13.31 -11.10 -1.57
CA ASP A 173 14.29 -11.69 -0.64
C ASP A 173 15.24 -10.65 -0.04
N LYS A 174 15.62 -9.60 -0.77
CA LYS A 174 16.44 -8.48 -0.26
C LYS A 174 15.67 -7.53 0.66
N LEU A 175 14.34 -7.56 0.62
CA LEU A 175 13.46 -6.73 1.46
C LEU A 175 13.19 -7.38 2.82
N LEU A 176 13.37 -8.69 2.91
CA LEU A 176 13.22 -9.46 4.14
C LEU A 176 14.57 -9.64 4.86
N PRO A 177 14.59 -9.87 6.19
CA PRO A 177 15.83 -10.18 6.90
C PRO A 177 16.48 -11.48 6.39
N SER A 178 17.81 -11.55 6.49
CA SER A 178 18.58 -12.70 6.01
C SER A 178 18.27 -13.99 6.79
N ASN A 179 18.34 -15.13 6.11
CA ASN A 179 18.15 -16.50 6.64
C ASN A 179 16.72 -16.90 7.04
N ILE A 180 15.69 -16.12 6.70
CA ILE A 180 14.29 -16.47 7.02
C ILE A 180 13.59 -17.09 5.81
N LYS A 181 12.72 -18.09 6.05
CA LYS A 181 11.87 -18.65 5.01
C LYS A 181 10.64 -17.76 4.82
N SER A 182 10.40 -17.36 3.58
CA SER A 182 9.15 -16.68 3.22
C SER A 182 7.97 -17.64 3.40
N ILE A 183 6.85 -17.08 3.84
CA ILE A 183 5.61 -17.81 4.06
C ILE A 183 5.02 -18.28 2.72
N ARG A 184 4.50 -19.52 2.70
CA ARG A 184 3.89 -20.11 1.49
C ARG A 184 2.36 -20.03 1.46
N GLU A 185 1.72 -19.89 2.62
CA GLU A 185 0.26 -19.92 2.79
C GLU A 185 -0.18 -18.89 3.84
N PHE A 186 -1.37 -18.28 3.70
CA PHE A 186 -1.83 -17.29 4.67
C PHE A 186 -1.96 -17.85 6.10
N ASP A 187 -2.24 -19.14 6.25
CA ASP A 187 -2.31 -19.86 7.53
C ASP A 187 -0.98 -19.91 8.29
N ASP A 188 0.13 -19.58 7.63
CA ASP A 188 1.43 -19.46 8.28
C ASP A 188 1.67 -18.10 8.93
N LEU A 189 0.82 -17.10 8.67
CA LEU A 189 0.91 -15.78 9.29
C LEU A 189 0.37 -15.72 10.72
N SER A 190 -0.49 -16.66 11.11
CA SER A 190 -1.14 -16.66 12.42
C SER A 190 -0.82 -17.93 13.22
N LYS A 191 -0.74 -17.75 14.54
CA LYS A 191 -0.66 -18.82 15.53
C LYS A 191 -1.76 -18.57 16.56
N GLY A 192 -2.44 -19.63 17.00
CA GLY A 192 -3.52 -19.56 18.01
C GLY A 192 -4.93 -19.28 17.47
N ASP A 193 -5.85 -18.92 18.36
CA ASP A 193 -7.31 -18.92 18.10
C ASP A 193 -7.84 -17.77 17.22
N LYS A 194 -7.00 -16.74 16.97
CA LYS A 194 -7.40 -15.54 16.20
C LYS A 194 -6.70 -15.50 14.85
N ASN A 195 -7.31 -16.18 13.88
CA ASN A 195 -6.90 -16.24 12.48
C ASN A 195 -7.24 -14.97 11.70
N TYR A 196 -6.64 -13.84 12.10
CA TYR A 196 -6.74 -12.56 11.40
C TYR A 196 -5.44 -12.22 10.67
N LEU A 197 -5.57 -11.76 9.44
CA LEU A 197 -4.50 -11.13 8.68
C LEU A 197 -4.79 -9.64 8.52
N ALA A 198 -3.74 -8.86 8.29
CA ALA A 198 -3.83 -7.48 7.86
C ALA A 198 -3.29 -7.34 6.44
N VAL A 199 -4.10 -6.78 5.55
CA VAL A 199 -3.63 -6.26 4.26
C VAL A 199 -3.32 -4.78 4.45
N VAL A 200 -2.07 -4.42 4.23
CA VAL A 200 -1.58 -3.05 4.37
C VAL A 200 -1.26 -2.52 2.99
N HIS A 201 -1.88 -1.39 2.63
CA HIS A 201 -1.58 -0.65 1.43
C HIS A 201 -1.08 0.75 1.79
N ILE A 202 0.06 1.15 1.22
CA ILE A 202 0.71 2.43 1.44
C ILE A 202 0.99 3.05 0.07
N ASP A 203 0.58 4.31 -0.09
CA ASP A 203 0.73 5.02 -1.36
C ASP A 203 1.25 6.44 -1.13
N GLY A 204 2.21 6.85 -1.96
CA GLY A 204 2.84 8.17 -1.88
C GLY A 204 1.85 9.31 -2.08
N ASN A 205 2.03 10.40 -1.33
CA ASN A 205 1.20 11.59 -1.49
C ASN A 205 1.76 12.50 -2.59
N ARG A 206 0.84 13.06 -3.39
CA ARG A 206 1.10 14.15 -4.35
C ARG A 206 2.29 13.89 -5.30
N MET A 207 2.53 12.64 -5.69
CA MET A 207 3.66 12.32 -6.56
C MET A 207 3.59 13.01 -7.92
N GLY A 208 2.40 13.15 -8.50
CA GLY A 208 2.20 13.93 -9.74
C GLY A 208 2.59 15.41 -9.59
N GLU A 209 2.28 16.03 -8.47
CA GLU A 209 2.67 17.41 -8.17
C GLU A 209 4.18 17.53 -8.00
N LYS A 210 4.83 16.56 -7.32
CA LYS A 210 6.29 16.50 -7.19
C LYS A 210 6.99 16.34 -8.54
N PHE A 211 6.43 15.54 -9.45
CA PHE A 211 6.90 15.47 -10.83
C PHE A 211 6.73 16.80 -11.56
N ASN A 212 5.61 17.49 -11.38
CA ASN A 212 5.40 18.81 -11.98
C ASN A 212 6.38 19.85 -11.40
N GLU A 213 6.66 19.81 -10.11
CA GLU A 213 7.64 20.66 -9.46
C GLU A 213 9.04 20.45 -10.05
N LEU A 214 9.43 19.19 -10.31
CA LEU A 214 10.69 18.89 -11.01
C LEU A 214 10.72 19.54 -12.40
N LYS A 215 9.64 19.47 -13.18
CA LYS A 215 9.57 20.10 -14.51
C LYS A 215 9.85 21.60 -14.45
N THR A 216 9.30 22.30 -13.44
CA THR A 216 9.49 23.76 -13.31
C THR A 216 10.94 24.19 -13.04
N CYS A 217 11.81 23.26 -12.64
CA CYS A 217 13.23 23.54 -12.45
C CYS A 217 14.01 23.72 -13.77
N PHE A 218 13.42 23.36 -14.91
CA PHE A 218 14.06 23.40 -16.23
C PHE A 218 13.43 24.46 -17.11
N LYS A 219 14.25 25.38 -17.61
CA LYS A 219 13.84 26.46 -18.52
C LYS A 219 14.44 26.23 -19.89
N TYR A 220 13.60 26.31 -20.91
CA TYR A 220 14.01 26.20 -22.31
C TYR A 220 14.23 27.60 -22.88
N GLU A 221 15.33 27.77 -23.59
CA GLU A 221 15.71 28.98 -24.32
C GLU A 221 16.14 28.56 -25.73
N ASP A 222 16.05 29.48 -26.69
CA ASP A 222 16.37 29.17 -28.09
C ASP A 222 17.79 28.61 -28.23
N GLY A 223 17.89 27.43 -28.86
CA GLY A 223 19.14 26.70 -29.07
C GLY A 223 19.66 25.90 -27.87
N ASN A 224 18.93 25.81 -26.74
CA ASN A 224 19.34 25.00 -25.58
C ASN A 224 18.55 23.69 -25.38
N TYR A 225 17.58 23.41 -26.25
CA TYR A 225 16.62 22.30 -26.11
C TYR A 225 17.28 20.96 -25.83
N LYS A 226 18.26 20.57 -26.65
CA LYS A 226 18.99 19.31 -26.48
C LYS A 226 19.61 19.16 -25.10
N LYS A 227 20.36 20.17 -24.67
CA LYS A 227 21.03 20.17 -23.37
C LYS A 227 20.02 20.11 -22.23
N THR A 228 18.96 20.92 -22.28
CA THR A 228 17.91 20.95 -21.26
C THR A 228 17.13 19.63 -21.21
N ASN A 229 16.85 19.02 -22.37
CA ASN A 229 16.23 17.70 -22.49
C ASN A 229 17.08 16.62 -21.81
N GLU A 230 18.38 16.57 -22.10
CA GLU A 230 19.33 15.62 -21.50
C GLU A 230 19.43 15.82 -19.98
N GLU A 231 19.58 17.06 -19.51
CA GLU A 231 19.64 17.37 -18.08
C GLU A 231 18.34 16.97 -17.35
N TYR A 232 17.18 17.21 -17.95
CA TYR A 232 15.88 16.84 -17.38
C TYR A 232 15.72 15.32 -17.27
N LEU A 233 16.05 14.57 -18.33
CA LEU A 233 15.94 13.10 -18.32
C LEU A 233 16.84 12.46 -17.26
N VAL A 234 18.06 12.99 -17.08
CA VAL A 234 18.98 12.55 -16.01
C VAL A 234 18.41 12.86 -14.63
N ALA A 235 17.86 14.06 -14.43
CA ALA A 235 17.24 14.45 -13.17
C ALA A 235 16.01 13.60 -12.85
N LEU A 236 15.14 13.35 -13.84
CA LEU A 236 13.97 12.49 -13.70
C LEU A 236 14.35 11.05 -13.34
N LYS A 237 15.40 10.51 -13.97
CA LYS A 237 15.95 9.19 -13.65
C LYS A 237 16.48 9.13 -12.21
N LYS A 238 17.27 10.13 -11.78
CA LYS A 238 17.78 10.23 -10.41
C LYS A 238 16.64 10.34 -9.39
N PHE A 239 15.67 11.21 -9.66
CA PHE A 239 14.51 11.42 -8.79
C PHE A 239 13.71 10.13 -8.59
N SER A 240 13.33 9.47 -9.69
CA SER A 240 12.55 8.22 -9.65
C SER A 240 13.30 7.11 -8.92
N LYS A 241 14.62 7.00 -9.12
CA LYS A 241 15.49 6.06 -8.39
C LYS A 241 15.51 6.35 -6.89
N ASN A 242 15.68 7.62 -6.49
CA ASN A 242 15.71 8.01 -5.09
C ASN A 242 14.39 7.70 -4.37
N VAL A 243 13.25 7.92 -5.04
CA VAL A 243 11.92 7.57 -4.50
C VAL A 243 11.83 6.06 -4.27
N LYS A 244 12.15 5.25 -5.29
CA LYS A 244 12.15 3.79 -5.17
C LYS A 244 13.04 3.30 -4.01
N GLU A 245 14.27 3.80 -3.91
CA GLU A 245 15.21 3.40 -2.86
C GLU A 245 14.70 3.74 -1.46
N ILE A 246 14.06 4.90 -1.27
CA ILE A 246 13.52 5.28 0.05
C ILE A 246 12.36 4.40 0.47
N PHE A 247 11.43 4.08 -0.44
CA PHE A 247 10.31 3.19 -0.14
C PHE A 247 10.79 1.76 0.15
N GLU A 248 11.77 1.25 -0.62
CA GLU A 248 12.39 -0.04 -0.34
C GLU A 248 13.12 -0.06 1.00
N ASN A 249 13.82 1.02 1.35
CA ASN A 249 14.50 1.15 2.63
C ASN A 249 13.53 1.29 3.81
N ALA A 250 12.41 1.99 3.62
CA ALA A 250 11.32 2.04 4.60
C ALA A 250 10.75 0.65 4.86
N PHE A 251 10.59 -0.16 3.80
CA PHE A 251 10.16 -1.54 3.91
C PHE A 251 11.18 -2.38 4.70
N LYS A 252 12.48 -2.27 4.38
CA LYS A 252 13.56 -2.97 5.09
C LYS A 252 13.67 -2.57 6.56
N GLU A 253 13.48 -1.29 6.89
CA GLU A 253 13.46 -0.86 8.29
C GLU A 253 12.28 -1.47 9.03
N MET A 254 11.09 -1.46 8.41
CA MET A 254 9.90 -2.09 8.98
C MET A 254 10.09 -3.57 9.24
N THR A 255 10.66 -4.33 8.30
CA THR A 255 10.96 -5.75 8.51
C THR A 255 12.05 -5.98 9.55
N SER A 256 13.08 -5.13 9.60
CA SER A 256 14.12 -5.15 10.64
C SER A 256 13.56 -4.90 12.04
N VAL A 257 12.61 -3.98 12.19
CA VAL A 257 11.94 -3.71 13.47
C VAL A 257 11.10 -4.91 13.90
N ILE A 258 10.36 -5.54 12.99
CA ILE A 258 9.59 -6.77 13.28
C ILE A 258 10.53 -7.88 13.76
N GLU A 259 11.65 -8.10 13.07
CA GLU A 259 12.64 -9.11 13.44
C GLU A 259 13.25 -8.87 14.82
N LYS A 260 13.59 -7.62 15.15
CA LYS A 260 14.09 -7.25 16.49
C LYS A 260 13.09 -7.52 17.61
N ASN A 261 11.80 -7.64 17.29
CA ASN A 261 10.73 -7.92 18.24
C ASN A 261 10.24 -9.37 18.19
N ARG A 262 11.01 -10.28 17.57
CA ARG A 262 10.70 -11.70 17.43
C ARG A 262 10.15 -12.33 18.72
N ASP A 263 10.78 -12.07 19.86
CA ASP A 263 10.37 -12.64 21.15
C ASP A 263 8.96 -12.22 21.60
N ASN A 264 8.54 -10.99 21.27
CA ASN A 264 7.20 -10.47 21.59
C ASN A 264 6.13 -10.99 20.60
N LEU A 265 6.55 -11.49 19.44
CA LEU A 265 5.66 -11.90 18.34
C LEU A 265 5.47 -13.41 18.23
N LYS A 266 6.29 -14.22 18.90
CA LYS A 266 6.31 -15.70 18.78
C LYS A 266 5.01 -16.41 19.22
N ASP A 267 4.21 -15.77 20.06
CA ASP A 267 2.93 -16.33 20.54
C ASP A 267 1.81 -16.09 19.53
N ASP A 268 1.93 -15.03 18.71
CA ASP A 268 0.91 -14.59 17.76
C ASP A 268 1.23 -14.96 16.31
N THR A 269 2.50 -15.26 16.03
CA THR A 269 3.05 -15.56 14.71
C THR A 269 3.95 -16.79 14.76
N LYS A 270 4.29 -17.35 13.60
CA LYS A 270 5.23 -18.47 13.48
C LYS A 270 6.68 -18.01 13.24
N ILE A 271 7.03 -16.81 13.70
CA ILE A 271 8.36 -16.23 13.48
C ILE A 271 9.46 -17.10 14.12
N ASP A 272 9.16 -17.82 15.20
CA ASP A 272 10.05 -18.78 15.88
C ASP A 272 10.31 -20.06 15.06
N GLU A 273 9.46 -20.38 14.10
CA GLU A 273 9.62 -21.46 13.12
C GLU A 273 10.34 -21.00 11.83
N ASP A 274 11.04 -19.87 11.89
CA ASP A 274 11.68 -19.20 10.75
C ASP A 274 10.71 -18.82 9.62
N LYS A 275 9.43 -18.60 9.94
CA LYS A 275 8.41 -18.08 9.01
C LYS A 275 8.17 -16.60 9.29
N PHE A 276 8.74 -15.74 8.47
CA PHE A 276 8.65 -14.29 8.70
C PHE A 276 7.20 -13.80 8.52
N PRO A 277 6.62 -13.03 9.45
CA PRO A 277 5.18 -12.70 9.44
C PRO A 277 4.82 -11.55 8.49
N VAL A 278 5.56 -11.36 7.40
CA VAL A 278 5.29 -10.35 6.37
C VAL A 278 5.48 -10.98 4.99
N ILE A 279 4.51 -10.74 4.13
CA ILE A 279 4.50 -11.20 2.74
C ILE A 279 4.40 -9.96 1.85
N PRO A 280 5.50 -9.54 1.21
CA PRO A 280 5.45 -8.49 0.20
C PRO A 280 4.56 -8.94 -0.96
N ILE A 281 3.66 -8.05 -1.41
CA ILE A 281 2.82 -8.30 -2.59
C ILE A 281 3.11 -7.26 -3.66
N ILE A 282 3.24 -5.98 -3.33
CA ILE A 282 3.63 -4.93 -4.26
C ILE A 282 4.66 -4.07 -3.52
N VAL A 283 5.84 -3.86 -4.09
CA VAL A 283 6.82 -2.88 -3.58
C VAL A 283 7.43 -2.21 -4.80
N ALA A 284 6.74 -1.21 -5.35
CA ALA A 284 7.04 -0.69 -6.68
C ALA A 284 6.89 0.83 -6.74
N GLY A 285 8.02 1.55 -6.74
CA GLY A 285 7.99 3.01 -6.67
C GLY A 285 7.46 3.46 -5.32
N ASP A 286 6.38 4.23 -5.32
CA ASP A 286 5.68 4.74 -4.14
C ASP A 286 4.44 3.92 -3.73
N ASP A 287 4.11 2.87 -4.48
CA ASP A 287 3.00 1.94 -4.22
C ASP A 287 3.53 0.69 -3.51
N VAL A 288 3.08 0.48 -2.27
CA VAL A 288 3.49 -0.63 -1.41
C VAL A 288 2.26 -1.35 -0.86
N THR A 289 2.19 -2.66 -1.09
CA THR A 289 1.18 -3.56 -0.54
C THR A 289 1.83 -4.78 0.05
N TYR A 290 1.48 -5.14 1.28
CA TYR A 290 1.96 -6.35 1.92
C TYR A 290 0.88 -6.95 2.83
N VAL A 291 1.05 -8.23 3.14
CA VAL A 291 0.18 -8.97 4.06
C VAL A 291 0.96 -9.36 5.29
N THR A 292 0.32 -9.23 6.46
CA THR A 292 0.95 -9.54 7.73
C THR A 292 -0.07 -10.08 8.73
N ASN A 293 0.37 -10.42 9.93
CA ASN A 293 -0.53 -10.83 11.01
C ASN A 293 -1.43 -9.66 11.42
N GLY A 294 -2.71 -9.93 11.69
CA GLY A 294 -3.70 -8.91 12.02
C GLY A 294 -3.28 -7.99 13.18
N LYS A 295 -2.51 -8.50 14.14
CA LYS A 295 -2.06 -7.75 15.32
C LYS A 295 -0.94 -6.74 15.05
N ILE A 296 -0.13 -6.98 14.02
CA ILE A 296 1.03 -6.13 13.71
C ILE A 296 0.75 -5.13 12.59
N GLY A 297 -0.32 -5.30 11.81
CA GLY A 297 -0.57 -4.50 10.60
C GLY A 297 -0.59 -2.98 10.79
N ILE A 298 -1.18 -2.48 11.87
CA ILE A 298 -1.22 -1.03 12.16
C ILE A 298 0.17 -0.52 12.56
N GLU A 299 0.86 -1.23 13.45
CA GLU A 299 2.20 -0.82 13.90
C GLU A 299 3.25 -0.95 12.80
N SER A 300 3.16 -1.95 11.93
CA SER A 300 4.08 -2.08 10.79
C SER A 300 3.89 -0.92 9.80
N ALA A 301 2.63 -0.52 9.54
CA ALA A 301 2.33 0.66 8.72
C ALA A 301 2.87 1.94 9.37
N ARG A 302 2.68 2.12 10.69
CA ARG A 302 3.25 3.24 11.45
C ARG A 302 4.77 3.33 11.27
N VAL A 303 5.48 2.23 11.50
CA VAL A 303 6.94 2.19 11.42
C VAL A 303 7.44 2.60 10.03
N PHE A 304 6.75 2.13 8.99
CA PHE A 304 7.04 2.49 7.61
C PHE A 304 6.84 3.99 7.35
N LEU A 305 5.68 4.53 7.74
CA LEU A 305 5.35 5.95 7.54
C LEU A 305 6.30 6.88 8.30
N GLU A 306 6.65 6.54 9.54
CA GLU A 306 7.63 7.30 10.33
C GLU A 306 9.00 7.34 9.64
N TYR A 307 9.46 6.21 9.11
CA TYR A 307 10.73 6.19 8.38
C TYR A 307 10.68 7.15 7.18
N LEU A 308 9.59 7.16 6.42
CA LEU A 308 9.43 8.09 5.30
C LEU A 308 9.43 9.56 5.75
N ASN A 309 8.70 9.88 6.81
CA ASN A 309 8.58 11.24 7.35
C ASN A 309 9.92 11.85 7.79
N ASP A 310 10.86 11.00 8.22
CA ASP A 310 12.20 11.39 8.65
C ASP A 310 13.18 11.59 7.49
N LYS A 311 12.77 11.32 6.25
CA LYS A 311 13.62 11.43 5.05
C LYS A 311 13.20 12.59 4.16
N GLU A 312 14.22 13.17 3.54
CA GLU A 312 14.09 14.15 2.47
C GLU A 312 14.84 13.66 1.24
N ILE A 313 14.30 13.93 0.06
CA ILE A 313 14.98 13.67 -1.20
C ILE A 313 15.39 14.97 -1.88
N GLU A 314 16.53 14.93 -2.55
CA GLU A 314 16.92 15.99 -3.46
C GLU A 314 16.08 15.89 -4.75
N LEU A 315 15.31 16.94 -5.03
CA LEU A 315 14.55 17.11 -6.25
C LEU A 315 15.50 17.48 -7.41
N TYR A 316 16.18 18.63 -7.30
CA TYR A 316 17.17 19.10 -8.26
C TYR A 316 18.03 20.22 -7.67
N LYS A 317 19.35 20.22 -7.95
CA LYS A 317 20.32 21.26 -7.52
C LYS A 317 20.18 21.66 -6.03
N GLY A 318 20.13 20.68 -5.13
CA GLY A 318 20.05 20.92 -3.68
C GLY A 318 18.67 21.29 -3.13
N LYS A 319 17.65 21.50 -3.98
CA LYS A 319 16.26 21.64 -3.51
C LYS A 319 15.79 20.31 -2.95
N LYS A 320 15.37 20.29 -1.69
CA LYS A 320 14.88 19.10 -1.00
C LYS A 320 13.37 19.12 -0.85
N ILE A 321 12.75 17.95 -0.93
CA ILE A 321 11.33 17.75 -0.65
C ILE A 321 11.13 16.58 0.32
N LYS A 322 10.05 16.62 1.08
CA LYS A 322 9.62 15.53 1.95
C LYS A 322 8.73 14.55 1.20
N LEU A 323 8.80 13.28 1.61
CA LEU A 323 7.93 12.23 1.12
C LEU A 323 6.97 11.81 2.23
N ASN A 324 5.72 12.23 2.11
CA ASN A 324 4.63 11.68 2.91
C ASN A 324 3.88 10.62 2.13
N ALA A 325 3.21 9.73 2.85
CA ALA A 325 2.37 8.68 2.29
C ALA A 325 1.17 8.42 3.22
N CYS A 326 0.09 7.89 2.65
CA CYS A 326 -1.05 7.42 3.42
C CYS A 326 -1.06 5.90 3.48
N ALA A 327 -1.48 5.34 4.61
CA ALA A 327 -1.64 3.91 4.80
C ALA A 327 -3.11 3.54 5.06
N GLY A 328 -3.56 2.47 4.44
CA GLY A 328 -4.83 1.80 4.74
C GLY A 328 -4.57 0.38 5.21
N VAL A 329 -5.20 -0.01 6.33
CA VAL A 329 -5.02 -1.32 6.95
C VAL A 329 -6.36 -2.05 7.05
N ALA A 330 -6.56 -3.07 6.23
CA ALA A 330 -7.72 -3.94 6.29
C ALA A 330 -7.42 -5.18 7.13
N ILE A 331 -8.12 -5.35 8.25
CA ILE A 331 -7.94 -6.49 9.16
C ILE A 331 -9.09 -7.46 8.95
N VAL A 332 -8.80 -8.65 8.45
CA VAL A 332 -9.81 -9.62 8.00
C VAL A 332 -9.48 -11.01 8.48
N ARG A 333 -10.48 -11.92 8.50
CA ARG A 333 -10.22 -13.34 8.74
C ARG A 333 -9.44 -13.95 7.57
N ILE A 334 -8.63 -14.98 7.83
CA ILE A 334 -7.85 -15.64 6.77
C ILE A 334 -8.71 -16.19 5.62
N SER A 335 -9.94 -16.65 5.92
CA SER A 335 -10.88 -17.13 4.91
C SER A 335 -11.54 -16.03 4.08
N TYR A 336 -11.32 -14.75 4.43
CA TYR A 336 -11.93 -13.63 3.71
C TYR A 336 -11.31 -13.47 2.32
N PRO A 337 -12.10 -13.22 1.26
CA PRO A 337 -11.57 -13.07 -0.09
C PRO A 337 -10.51 -11.98 -0.16
N PHE A 338 -9.31 -12.36 -0.61
CA PHE A 338 -8.15 -11.47 -0.56
C PHE A 338 -8.31 -10.24 -1.44
N ALA A 339 -8.95 -10.38 -2.60
CA ALA A 339 -9.28 -9.25 -3.48
C ALA A 339 -10.11 -8.17 -2.77
N LYS A 340 -11.09 -8.59 -1.95
CA LYS A 340 -11.91 -7.66 -1.18
C LYS A 340 -11.11 -7.01 -0.04
N ALA A 341 -10.20 -7.76 0.59
CA ALA A 341 -9.34 -7.23 1.64
C ALA A 341 -8.39 -6.16 1.09
N TYR A 342 -7.83 -6.41 -0.10
CA TYR A 342 -7.01 -5.44 -0.82
C TYR A 342 -7.80 -4.17 -1.16
N GLN A 343 -8.98 -4.31 -1.78
CA GLN A 343 -9.82 -3.16 -2.12
C GLN A 343 -10.14 -2.31 -0.89
N LEU A 344 -10.46 -2.96 0.23
CA LEU A 344 -10.70 -2.27 1.50
C LEU A 344 -9.46 -1.50 1.99
N ALA A 345 -8.25 -2.08 1.87
CA ALA A 345 -7.01 -1.39 2.25
C ALA A 345 -6.73 -0.17 1.34
N GLU A 346 -6.98 -0.28 0.04
CA GLU A 346 -6.86 0.82 -0.92
C GLU A 346 -7.88 1.94 -0.63
N ASP A 347 -9.14 1.58 -0.37
CA ASP A 347 -10.20 2.53 -0.02
C ASP A 347 -9.88 3.30 1.27
N LEU A 348 -9.30 2.63 2.26
CA LEU A 348 -8.85 3.22 3.53
C LEU A 348 -7.68 4.20 3.30
N CYS A 349 -6.70 3.83 2.48
CA CYS A 349 -5.61 4.74 2.09
C CYS A 349 -6.16 5.99 1.37
N SER A 350 -7.09 5.78 0.43
CA SER A 350 -7.76 6.85 -0.29
C SER A 350 -8.59 7.75 0.64
N ASN A 351 -9.19 7.18 1.69
CA ASN A 351 -9.92 7.94 2.70
C ASN A 351 -8.98 8.85 3.52
N ALA A 352 -7.81 8.33 3.90
CA ALA A 352 -6.77 9.12 4.56
C ALA A 352 -6.31 10.30 3.68
N LYS A 353 -6.06 10.08 2.38
CA LYS A 353 -5.72 11.17 1.44
C LYS A 353 -6.82 12.23 1.32
N ARG A 354 -8.08 11.80 1.23
CA ARG A 354 -9.24 12.71 1.16
C ARG A 354 -9.36 13.59 2.41
N LYS A 355 -9.01 13.06 3.59
CA LYS A 355 -9.00 13.85 4.84
C LYS A 355 -8.02 15.02 4.76
N ILE A 356 -6.81 14.83 4.22
CA ILE A 356 -5.83 15.92 4.03
C ILE A 356 -6.43 17.04 3.17
N ILE A 357 -7.03 16.67 2.04
CA ILE A 357 -7.64 17.64 1.10
C ILE A 357 -8.79 18.40 1.75
N LYS A 358 -9.60 17.72 2.57
CA LYS A 358 -10.74 18.33 3.27
C LYS A 358 -10.27 19.30 4.35
N ASP A 359 -9.30 18.90 5.18
CA ASP A 359 -8.87 19.66 6.34
C ASP A 359 -7.97 20.84 5.95
N TYR A 360 -7.24 20.74 4.83
CA TYR A 360 -6.27 21.73 4.34
C TYR A 360 -6.60 22.19 2.92
N TYR A 361 -7.86 22.45 2.64
CA TYR A 361 -8.32 22.87 1.31
C TYR A 361 -7.61 24.17 0.87
N ASN A 362 -7.01 24.17 -0.32
CA ASN A 362 -6.18 25.25 -0.86
C ASN A 362 -4.89 25.57 -0.07
N GLU A 363 -4.50 24.76 0.90
CA GLU A 363 -3.21 24.91 1.57
C GLU A 363 -2.16 23.95 0.98
N ASP A 364 -0.93 24.44 0.85
CA ASP A 364 0.22 23.63 0.43
C ASP A 364 0.78 22.83 1.62
N LYS A 365 -0.06 21.97 2.20
CA LYS A 365 0.29 21.08 3.31
C LYS A 365 0.10 19.63 2.93
N ASP A 366 1.07 18.82 3.32
CA ASP A 366 1.08 17.38 3.06
C ASP A 366 1.52 16.63 4.34
N PHE A 367 0.80 15.57 4.68
CA PHE A 367 0.98 14.81 5.90
C PHE A 367 0.81 13.32 5.64
N SER A 368 1.47 12.49 6.44
CA SER A 368 1.25 11.05 6.44
C SER A 368 0.09 10.71 7.38
N LEU A 369 -0.85 9.90 6.89
CA LEU A 369 -2.02 9.46 7.67
C LEU A 369 -2.16 7.94 7.61
N ILE A 370 -2.81 7.39 8.64
CA ILE A 370 -3.18 5.98 8.69
C ILE A 370 -4.67 5.81 8.95
N ASP A 371 -5.32 4.93 8.21
CA ASP A 371 -6.69 4.49 8.45
C ASP A 371 -6.78 2.96 8.51
N TRP A 372 -7.73 2.44 9.28
CA TRP A 372 -7.95 1.00 9.35
C TRP A 372 -9.42 0.62 9.49
N HIS A 373 -9.71 -0.64 9.20
CA HIS A 373 -11.01 -1.25 9.44
C HIS A 373 -10.87 -2.73 9.75
N ILE A 374 -11.69 -3.24 10.67
CA ILE A 374 -11.76 -4.67 11.00
C ILE A 374 -13.03 -5.20 10.36
N GLU A 375 -12.90 -6.08 9.37
CA GLU A 375 -14.04 -6.72 8.74
C GLU A 375 -14.58 -7.84 9.64
N GLN A 376 -15.86 -7.74 10.00
CA GLN A 376 -16.54 -8.65 10.92
C GLN A 376 -17.75 -9.37 10.29
N GLY A 377 -18.00 -9.21 8.98
CA GLY A 377 -19.06 -9.91 8.26
C GLY A 377 -19.04 -9.72 6.74
N GLU A 378 -20.18 -9.95 6.09
CA GLU A 378 -20.37 -9.61 4.68
C GLU A 378 -20.92 -8.19 4.58
N LEU A 379 -20.10 -7.20 4.92
CA LEU A 379 -20.43 -5.81 4.71
C LEU A 379 -20.30 -5.48 3.22
N SER A 380 -21.37 -4.92 2.64
CA SER A 380 -21.41 -4.45 1.26
C SER A 380 -21.57 -2.94 1.26
N GLY A 381 -20.77 -2.26 0.44
CA GLY A 381 -20.76 -0.80 0.35
C GLY A 381 -19.35 -0.23 0.51
N THR A 382 -19.22 1.08 0.36
CA THR A 382 -17.96 1.80 0.59
C THR A 382 -17.66 1.88 2.09
N ILE A 383 -16.40 2.17 2.46
CA ILE A 383 -16.05 2.41 3.86
C ILE A 383 -16.86 3.55 4.50
N ALA A 384 -17.28 4.54 3.71
CA ALA A 384 -18.14 5.62 4.16
C ALA A 384 -19.53 5.11 4.55
N ASP A 385 -20.12 4.24 3.72
CA ASP A 385 -21.43 3.64 4.00
C ASP A 385 -21.40 2.75 5.25
N ILE A 386 -20.32 1.98 5.42
CA ILE A 386 -20.10 1.15 6.60
C ILE A 386 -20.00 2.01 7.86
N ARG A 387 -19.22 3.09 7.82
CA ARG A 387 -19.04 4.00 8.97
C ARG A 387 -20.31 4.75 9.32
N GLU A 388 -21.04 5.22 8.32
CA GLU A 388 -22.34 5.89 8.52
C GLU A 388 -23.34 4.97 9.21
N LYS A 389 -23.36 3.68 8.85
CA LYS A 389 -24.32 2.71 9.38
C LYS A 389 -23.93 2.11 10.73
N PHE A 390 -22.65 1.80 10.94
CA PHE A 390 -22.19 0.99 12.08
C PHE A 390 -21.30 1.74 13.07
N TYR A 391 -20.80 2.92 12.69
CA TYR A 391 -19.94 3.74 13.52
C TYR A 391 -20.59 5.07 13.92
N LYS A 392 -21.91 5.08 14.01
CA LYS A 392 -22.68 6.14 14.65
C LYS A 392 -23.32 5.65 15.94
N THR A 393 -23.32 6.50 16.94
CA THR A 393 -24.06 6.28 18.18
C THR A 393 -25.55 6.54 17.98
N LEU A 394 -26.39 6.07 18.90
CA LEU A 394 -27.83 6.36 18.90
C LEU A 394 -28.15 7.86 19.02
N ASP A 395 -27.25 8.65 19.63
CA ASP A 395 -27.34 10.11 19.72
C ASP A 395 -26.65 10.85 18.54
N GLY A 396 -26.22 10.12 17.50
CA GLY A 396 -25.77 10.69 16.22
C GLY A 396 -24.29 11.10 16.15
N LYS A 397 -23.49 10.79 17.18
CA LYS A 397 -22.05 11.04 17.23
C LYS A 397 -21.26 9.96 16.48
N GLU A 398 -20.07 10.31 16.01
CA GLU A 398 -19.15 9.38 15.37
C GLU A 398 -18.40 8.57 16.43
N LEU A 399 -18.31 7.26 16.21
CA LEU A 399 -17.60 6.36 17.13
C LEU A 399 -16.10 6.33 16.91
N TYR A 400 -15.54 6.88 15.84
CA TYR A 400 -14.14 6.67 15.48
C TYR A 400 -13.40 8.00 15.33
N MET A 401 -12.10 7.99 15.59
CA MET A 401 -11.22 9.15 15.40
C MET A 401 -10.43 9.10 14.10
N ARG A 402 -10.22 7.90 13.54
CA ARG A 402 -9.50 7.67 12.28
C ARG A 402 -10.18 8.30 11.04
N PRO A 403 -9.46 8.60 9.94
CA PRO A 403 -8.02 8.47 9.73
C PRO A 403 -7.19 9.38 10.66
N LEU A 404 -6.00 8.92 11.03
CA LEU A 404 -5.13 9.58 12.02
C LEU A 404 -3.89 10.20 11.39
N TYR A 405 -3.54 11.40 11.83
CA TYR A 405 -2.29 12.08 11.44
C TYR A 405 -1.07 11.46 12.14
N MET A 406 0.00 11.24 11.36
CA MET A 406 1.29 10.73 11.83
C MET A 406 2.30 11.83 12.15
N ASN A 407 2.31 12.91 11.37
CA ASN A 407 3.33 13.96 11.44
C ASN A 407 2.75 15.38 11.41
N ASN A 408 1.53 15.54 11.94
CA ASN A 408 0.90 16.85 12.12
C ASN A 408 0.98 17.27 13.59
N ASN A 409 1.62 18.42 13.85
CA ASN A 409 1.84 18.96 15.20
C ASN A 409 0.96 20.18 15.51
N GLU A 410 -0.03 20.47 14.66
CA GLU A 410 -0.97 21.56 14.92
C GLU A 410 -1.85 21.24 16.13
N LYS A 411 -1.92 22.16 17.10
CA LYS A 411 -2.60 21.95 18.38
C LYS A 411 -4.10 21.65 18.26
N GLU A 412 -4.71 22.07 17.17
CA GLU A 412 -6.14 21.88 16.89
C GLU A 412 -6.44 20.47 16.36
N VAL A 413 -5.41 19.74 15.89
CA VAL A 413 -5.55 18.43 15.27
C VAL A 413 -5.35 17.33 16.31
N TRP A 414 -6.44 16.98 16.98
CA TRP A 414 -6.43 15.91 17.99
C TRP A 414 -6.58 14.50 17.39
N THR A 415 -7.02 14.35 16.13
CA THR A 415 -7.13 13.05 15.46
C THR A 415 -5.75 12.56 14.99
N SER A 416 -4.86 12.25 15.94
CA SER A 416 -3.47 11.86 15.71
C SER A 416 -3.18 10.45 16.21
N TYR A 417 -2.16 9.82 15.63
CA TYR A 417 -1.69 8.50 16.08
C TYR A 417 -1.21 8.52 17.54
N LYS A 418 -0.61 9.64 17.96
CA LYS A 418 -0.19 9.89 19.35
C LYS A 418 -1.39 9.77 20.31
N ASN A 419 -2.49 10.44 20.00
CA ASN A 419 -3.70 10.39 20.82
C ASN A 419 -4.34 9.01 20.83
N PHE A 420 -4.33 8.28 19.71
CA PHE A 420 -4.75 6.88 19.68
C PHE A 420 -3.87 6.00 20.59
N LYS A 421 -2.55 6.16 20.56
CA LYS A 421 -1.62 5.43 21.44
C LYS A 421 -1.85 5.74 22.92
N GLU A 422 -2.12 7.00 23.25
CA GLU A 422 -2.49 7.39 24.60
C GLU A 422 -3.83 6.76 25.04
N ALA A 423 -4.84 6.79 24.16
CA ALA A 423 -6.11 6.12 24.40
C ALA A 423 -5.94 4.60 24.62
N TYR A 424 -5.08 3.96 23.82
CA TYR A 424 -4.75 2.54 23.97
C TYR A 424 -4.05 2.25 25.31
N LYS A 425 -3.04 3.05 25.66
CA LYS A 425 -2.33 2.94 26.95
C LYS A 425 -3.28 3.11 28.14
N ASN A 426 -4.23 4.03 28.03
CA ASN A 426 -5.23 4.28 29.06
C ASN A 426 -6.15 3.07 29.30
N ILE A 427 -6.44 2.26 28.27
CA ILE A 427 -7.25 1.04 28.43
C ILE A 427 -6.41 -0.20 28.79
N SER A 428 -5.11 -0.22 28.48
CA SER A 428 -4.23 -1.38 28.72
C SER A 428 -3.46 -1.34 30.04
N ASP A 429 -3.04 -0.15 30.47
CA ASP A 429 -2.03 0.03 31.52
C ASP A 429 -2.51 0.82 32.73
N LYS A 430 -3.58 1.61 32.63
CA LYS A 430 -4.12 2.30 33.80
C LYS A 430 -4.72 1.31 34.79
N GLU A 431 -4.31 1.46 36.03
CA GLU A 431 -4.78 0.66 37.16
C GLU A 431 -5.79 1.46 37.99
N ILE A 432 -6.81 0.76 38.47
CA ILE A 432 -7.80 1.25 39.44
C ILE A 432 -7.65 0.36 40.67
N TYR A 433 -7.34 0.96 41.82
CA TYR A 433 -7.04 0.21 43.05
C TYR A 433 -5.98 -0.90 42.84
N GLU A 434 -4.87 -0.56 42.17
CA GLU A 434 -3.75 -1.48 41.87
C GLU A 434 -4.15 -2.68 40.97
N LYS A 435 -5.27 -2.57 40.25
CA LYS A 435 -5.74 -3.58 39.31
C LYS A 435 -6.08 -2.97 37.96
N LYS A 436 -5.61 -3.62 36.89
CA LYS A 436 -5.97 -3.26 35.51
C LYS A 436 -7.48 -3.38 35.30
N ILE A 437 -8.02 -2.55 34.40
CA ILE A 437 -9.43 -2.62 34.00
C ILE A 437 -9.72 -4.02 33.42
N PRO A 438 -10.73 -4.74 33.94
CA PRO A 438 -11.06 -6.06 33.41
C PRO A 438 -11.45 -6.00 31.93
N ARG A 439 -10.90 -6.92 31.12
CA ARG A 439 -11.24 -7.02 29.68
C ARG A 439 -12.74 -7.14 29.42
N SER A 440 -13.48 -7.82 30.30
CA SER A 440 -14.94 -7.93 30.20
C SER A 440 -15.64 -6.57 30.33
N LYS A 441 -15.11 -5.65 31.15
CA LYS A 441 -15.63 -4.29 31.30
C LYS A 441 -15.34 -3.43 30.08
N LEU A 442 -14.16 -3.55 29.48
CA LEU A 442 -13.85 -2.86 28.22
C LEU A 442 -14.75 -3.33 27.08
N LYS A 443 -15.07 -4.63 27.02
CA LYS A 443 -16.04 -5.17 26.05
C LYS A 443 -17.44 -4.61 26.27
N GLN A 444 -17.90 -4.53 27.52
CA GLN A 444 -19.16 -3.87 27.85
C GLN A 444 -19.16 -2.39 27.45
N LEU A 445 -18.08 -1.67 27.76
CA LEU A 445 -17.94 -0.25 27.40
C LEU A 445 -18.02 -0.04 25.89
N ARG A 446 -17.41 -0.92 25.08
CA ARG A 446 -17.52 -0.86 23.62
C ARG A 446 -18.97 -0.83 23.14
N ASP A 447 -19.84 -1.62 23.77
CA ASP A 447 -21.24 -1.71 23.39
C ASP A 447 -22.02 -0.48 23.91
N VAL A 448 -21.73 -0.02 25.14
CA VAL A 448 -22.31 1.20 25.72
C VAL A 448 -21.95 2.46 24.94
N LEU A 449 -20.72 2.55 24.41
CA LEU A 449 -20.30 3.69 23.58
C LEU A 449 -21.23 3.90 22.38
N LYS A 450 -21.83 2.83 21.83
CA LYS A 450 -22.80 2.92 20.73
C LYS A 450 -24.12 3.54 21.15
N GLU A 451 -24.46 3.51 22.43
CA GLU A 451 -25.69 4.11 22.96
C GLU A 451 -25.59 5.64 23.09
N GLY A 452 -24.36 6.17 23.15
CA GLY A 452 -24.09 7.61 23.17
C GLY A 452 -23.41 8.10 24.44
N GLU A 453 -23.23 9.42 24.52
CA GLU A 453 -22.41 10.06 25.55
C GLU A 453 -23.01 9.90 26.97
N LYS A 454 -24.33 10.08 27.11
CA LYS A 454 -25.01 10.03 28.41
C LYS A 454 -24.98 8.64 29.06
N GLU A 455 -25.19 7.59 28.28
CA GLU A 455 -25.12 6.22 28.79
C GLU A 455 -23.68 5.83 29.10
N THR A 456 -22.72 6.33 28.31
CA THR A 456 -21.28 6.20 28.61
C THR A 456 -20.93 6.85 29.94
N GLU A 457 -21.35 8.09 30.18
CA GLU A 457 -21.15 8.79 31.45
C GLU A 457 -21.69 7.97 32.64
N ARG A 458 -22.93 7.48 32.55
CA ARG A 458 -23.54 6.66 33.61
C ARG A 458 -22.74 5.39 33.85
N PHE A 459 -22.34 4.70 32.79
CA PHE A 459 -21.55 3.47 32.90
C PHE A 459 -20.20 3.74 33.58
N LEU A 460 -19.50 4.80 33.19
CA LEU A 460 -18.21 5.14 33.80
C LEU A 460 -18.35 5.47 35.29
N LYS A 461 -19.39 6.22 35.68
CA LYS A 461 -19.72 6.53 37.08
C LYS A 461 -20.02 5.29 37.91
N VAL A 462 -20.95 4.45 37.44
CA VAL A 462 -21.37 3.23 38.17
C VAL A 462 -20.21 2.26 38.37
N ASN A 463 -19.25 2.23 37.44
CA ASN A 463 -18.10 1.33 37.50
C ASN A 463 -16.83 2.00 38.08
N ASN A 464 -16.91 3.25 38.55
CA ASN A 464 -15.76 4.04 39.04
C ASN A 464 -14.58 4.10 38.05
N LEU A 465 -14.88 4.25 36.75
CA LEU A 465 -13.90 4.27 35.66
C LEU A 465 -13.59 5.68 35.13
N GLU A 466 -14.18 6.73 35.70
CA GLU A 466 -14.11 8.11 35.19
C GLU A 466 -12.67 8.61 34.99
N ASN A 467 -11.77 8.27 35.91
CA ASN A 467 -10.36 8.69 35.87
C ASN A 467 -9.51 7.95 34.82
N CYS A 468 -10.03 6.85 34.26
CA CYS A 468 -9.29 6.06 33.27
C CYS A 468 -9.35 6.67 31.87
N PHE A 469 -10.49 7.29 31.55
CA PHE A 469 -10.75 7.88 30.24
C PHE A 469 -10.47 9.38 30.28
N SER A 470 -9.19 9.72 30.46
CA SER A 470 -8.74 11.10 30.53
C SER A 470 -8.88 11.83 29.20
N ARG A 471 -8.85 13.16 29.26
CA ARG A 471 -8.71 14.01 28.09
C ARG A 471 -7.44 13.66 27.34
N LEU A 472 -7.52 13.66 26.01
CA LEU A 472 -6.38 13.52 25.12
C LEU A 472 -5.83 14.91 24.75
N GLU A 473 -4.61 14.97 24.22
CA GLU A 473 -4.01 16.23 23.81
C GLU A 473 -4.88 16.96 22.78
N GLY A 474 -5.13 18.26 22.99
CA GLY A 474 -5.97 19.07 22.11
C GLY A 474 -7.49 18.85 22.26
N THR A 475 -7.92 18.15 23.32
CA THR A 475 -9.35 17.89 23.60
C THR A 475 -9.78 18.48 24.95
N THR A 476 -11.07 18.82 25.06
CA THR A 476 -11.68 19.35 26.31
C THR A 476 -12.87 18.52 26.80
N GLY A 477 -13.25 17.47 26.08
CA GLY A 477 -14.43 16.67 26.39
C GLY A 477 -14.22 15.66 27.52
N ASP A 478 -15.31 15.34 28.22
CA ASP A 478 -15.35 14.35 29.30
C ASP A 478 -16.07 13.07 28.84
N PHE A 479 -15.86 11.93 29.50
CA PHE A 479 -16.57 10.66 29.23
C PHE A 479 -16.39 10.09 27.81
N CYS A 480 -15.16 10.15 27.29
CA CYS A 480 -14.76 9.56 26.00
C CYS A 480 -15.19 10.29 24.73
N PHE A 481 -15.90 11.43 24.78
CA PHE A 481 -16.34 12.16 23.57
C PHE A 481 -15.76 13.58 23.48
N TYR A 482 -15.48 14.05 22.26
CA TYR A 482 -15.06 15.43 21.96
C TYR A 482 -15.53 15.84 20.55
N ASN A 483 -16.16 17.02 20.40
CA ASN A 483 -16.69 17.56 19.14
C ASN A 483 -17.38 16.49 18.26
N ASP A 484 -18.36 15.81 18.85
CA ASP A 484 -19.17 14.73 18.24
C ASP A 484 -18.43 13.46 17.83
N LYS A 485 -17.20 13.24 18.31
CA LYS A 485 -16.45 12.00 18.09
C LYS A 485 -16.06 11.30 19.37
N CYS A 486 -16.06 9.97 19.34
CA CYS A 486 -15.48 9.17 20.41
C CYS A 486 -13.94 9.13 20.30
N MET A 487 -13.28 9.35 21.43
CA MET A 487 -11.83 9.35 21.57
C MET A 487 -11.24 7.94 21.80
N TYR A 488 -12.05 6.98 22.28
CA TYR A 488 -11.55 5.71 22.83
C TYR A 488 -12.05 4.45 22.12
N TYR A 489 -13.13 4.53 21.34
CA TYR A 489 -13.72 3.35 20.72
C TYR A 489 -12.73 2.62 19.81
N ASP A 490 -11.93 3.36 19.03
CA ASP A 490 -10.91 2.81 18.13
C ASP A 490 -9.90 1.93 18.88
N ALA A 491 -9.45 2.38 20.06
CA ALA A 491 -8.55 1.62 20.94
C ALA A 491 -9.24 0.38 21.53
N ILE A 492 -10.49 0.51 21.98
CA ILE A 492 -11.25 -0.61 22.56
C ILE A 492 -11.59 -1.65 21.49
N GLU A 493 -11.92 -1.24 20.28
CA GLU A 493 -12.26 -2.11 19.16
C GLU A 493 -11.07 -2.99 18.76
N ILE A 494 -9.87 -2.42 18.72
CA ILE A 494 -8.65 -3.10 18.28
C ILE A 494 -7.88 -3.80 19.42
N MET A 495 -8.29 -3.68 20.69
CA MET A 495 -7.56 -4.19 21.87
C MET A 495 -7.14 -5.68 21.80
N ASP A 496 -7.83 -6.45 20.98
CA ASP A 496 -7.70 -7.88 20.81
C ASP A 496 -6.90 -8.26 19.54
N LEU A 497 -6.59 -7.27 18.70
CA LEU A 497 -5.97 -7.34 17.37
C LEU A 497 -4.90 -6.25 17.19
N PHE A 498 -4.24 -5.82 18.26
CA PHE A 498 -3.17 -4.83 18.23
C PHE A 498 -2.04 -5.25 19.16
N ILE A 499 -0.81 -5.04 18.71
CA ILE A 499 0.39 -5.15 19.54
C ILE A 499 0.88 -3.76 19.89
N ASN A 500 1.16 -3.54 21.17
CA ASN A 500 1.67 -2.27 21.63
C ASN A 500 3.18 -2.18 21.37
N ASP A 501 3.59 -1.23 20.52
CA ASP A 501 4.97 -0.79 20.25
C ASP A 501 5.91 -1.83 19.62
N LEU A 502 5.95 -1.85 18.28
CA LEU A 502 7.00 -2.56 17.54
C LEU A 502 8.37 -1.86 17.63
N LYS A 503 8.44 -0.53 17.71
CA LYS A 503 9.68 0.16 18.08
C LYS A 503 9.66 0.31 19.60
N GLY A 504 10.36 -0.55 20.34
CA GLY A 504 10.54 -0.33 21.78
C GLY A 504 11.05 1.10 22.02
N ASP A 505 10.38 1.85 22.89
CA ASP A 505 10.73 3.24 23.18
C ASP A 505 12.21 3.31 23.58
N LYS A 506 13.01 4.02 22.79
CA LYS A 506 14.38 4.41 23.18
C LYS A 506 14.41 5.49 24.27
N ASN A 507 13.27 5.86 24.84
CA ASN A 507 13.15 6.89 25.88
C ASN A 507 12.53 6.30 27.14
N GLY A 508 13.29 5.50 27.87
CA GLY A 508 12.84 4.92 29.13
C GLY A 508 13.93 4.17 29.88
N LYS A 509 15.05 4.85 30.19
CA LYS A 509 15.96 4.55 31.31
C LYS A 509 17.04 5.63 31.42
N VAL A 510 16.80 6.59 32.31
CA VAL A 510 17.76 6.98 33.35
C VAL A 510 17.01 6.93 34.66
#